data_AF-A0A2J6X476-F1
#
_entry.id   AF-A0A2J6X476-F1
#
_cell.length_a   1.000
_cell.length_b   1.000
_cell.length_c   1.000
_cell.angle_alpha   90.00
_cell.angle_beta   90.00
_cell.angle_gamma   90.00
#
_symmetry.space_group_name_H-M   'P 1'
#
loop_
_entity.id
_entity.type
_entity.pdbx_description
1 polymer ?
#
loop_
_entity_poly.entity_id
_entity_poly.type
_entity_poly.pdbx_seq_one_letter_code
_entity_poly.pdbx_strand_id
1 'polypeptide(L)'
;MEREVYALAYQRDSGIARWVSWHLTLTDFSPAQTDRYSGNFIVDPTISALGWSYAMHSDYTNTGYDCGHLTPSGDRLSSDLVQRETFYLANIVPQAPDNNQGPWRLLEEHTRNRVRAGNEAYVIGGTIGSNGTIGNGKIVVPADLWKVVVVLPEGDNDLARINAETEVVAVIMPNINGLSNDWTEYRSSIACIEQRTGLDLLSNVAPEIQAALAGPPCSTSTNPQNIFLPLVIGQDNGTNEPTPTSIPPTVRITYIECNPPSDDVMGEYVRIVNEGTIPVDLTDWILRDCLPIFCLTLVAACRYGRVVVVSIPIPMNMCTGDAIKPFGIIKTAMVIAILLFSSTGTAM
;
A
#
# COMPACT_ATOMS: atom_id res chain seq x y z
N MET A 1 -22.70 1.05 12.67
CA MET A 1 -23.65 2.01 12.07
C MET A 1 -23.55 1.88 10.58
N GLU A 2 -24.64 2.13 9.87
CA GLU A 2 -24.75 1.90 8.44
C GLU A 2 -25.52 3.07 7.82
N ARG A 3 -25.07 3.49 6.64
CA ARG A 3 -25.64 4.55 5.81
C ARG A 3 -25.57 4.07 4.37
N GLU A 4 -26.34 4.71 3.48
CA GLU A 4 -26.28 4.46 2.04
C GLU A 4 -24.85 4.60 1.48
N VAL A 5 -24.07 5.54 2.03
CA VAL A 5 -22.72 5.85 1.55
C VAL A 5 -21.59 5.03 2.16
N TYR A 6 -21.74 4.53 3.40
CA TYR A 6 -20.69 3.80 4.14
C TYR A 6 -21.25 3.11 5.40
N ALA A 7 -20.55 2.09 5.89
CA ALA A 7 -20.69 1.56 7.24
C ALA A 7 -19.56 2.07 8.15
N LEU A 8 -19.81 2.28 9.44
CA LEU A 8 -18.76 2.66 10.40
C LEU A 8 -18.94 2.09 11.80
N ALA A 9 -17.83 2.00 12.54
CA ALA A 9 -17.79 1.77 13.97
C ALA A 9 -17.29 3.04 14.69
N TYR A 10 -18.19 3.74 15.40
CA TYR A 10 -17.86 4.96 16.13
C TYR A 10 -17.27 4.67 17.52
N GLN A 11 -16.23 5.40 17.92
CA GLN A 11 -15.64 5.33 19.26
C GLN A 11 -16.23 6.43 20.13
N ARG A 12 -17.30 6.12 20.88
CA ARG A 12 -18.01 7.04 21.79
C ARG A 12 -17.08 7.91 22.62
N ASP A 13 -16.05 7.31 23.22
CA ASP A 13 -15.16 7.98 24.17
C ASP A 13 -13.97 8.69 23.50
N SER A 14 -13.84 8.56 22.17
CA SER A 14 -12.78 9.21 21.37
C SER A 14 -13.31 10.29 20.42
N GLY A 15 -14.63 10.38 20.23
CA GLY A 15 -15.25 11.38 19.35
C GLY A 15 -15.07 11.14 17.84
N ILE A 16 -14.47 10.02 17.44
CA ILE A 16 -14.08 9.66 16.06
C ILE A 16 -14.47 8.21 15.72
N ALA A 17 -14.46 7.84 14.44
CA ALA A 17 -14.58 6.44 14.03
C ALA A 17 -13.30 5.63 14.31
N ARG A 18 -13.47 4.33 14.63
CA ARG A 18 -12.40 3.32 14.64
C ARG A 18 -12.08 2.87 13.21
N TRP A 19 -13.13 2.65 12.43
CA TRP A 19 -13.09 2.36 11.00
C TRP A 19 -14.37 2.85 10.32
N VAL A 20 -14.25 3.14 9.03
CA VAL A 20 -15.32 3.38 8.05
C VAL A 20 -15.03 2.50 6.84
N SER A 21 -16.05 1.84 6.30
CA SER A 21 -15.95 0.90 5.17
C SER A 21 -16.99 1.24 4.10
N TRP A 22 -16.58 1.22 2.83
CA TRP A 22 -17.44 1.51 1.69
C TRP A 22 -17.02 0.73 0.44
N HIS A 23 -17.99 0.50 -0.44
CA HIS A 23 -17.78 0.00 -1.80
C HIS A 23 -17.75 1.21 -2.75
N LEU A 24 -16.87 1.20 -3.75
CA LEU A 24 -16.71 2.28 -4.72
C LEU A 24 -16.77 1.71 -6.14
N THR A 25 -17.76 2.16 -6.91
CA THR A 25 -18.01 1.71 -8.29
C THR A 25 -18.03 2.89 -9.25
N LEU A 26 -18.13 2.63 -10.56
CA LEU A 26 -18.37 3.68 -11.54
C LEU A 26 -19.70 4.46 -11.30
N THR A 27 -20.68 3.85 -10.63
CA THR A 27 -21.98 4.50 -10.36
C THR A 27 -21.88 5.63 -9.33
N ASP A 28 -20.87 5.63 -8.46
CA ASP A 28 -20.65 6.70 -7.48
C ASP A 28 -20.25 8.04 -8.12
N PHE A 29 -19.88 8.05 -9.41
CA PHE A 29 -19.52 9.25 -10.18
C PHE A 29 -20.61 9.66 -11.20
N SER A 30 -21.83 9.13 -11.06
CA SER A 30 -22.89 9.19 -12.08
C SER A 30 -24.29 9.19 -11.42
N PRO A 31 -25.34 9.81 -12.01
CA PRO A 31 -25.33 10.62 -13.23
C PRO A 31 -24.83 12.04 -13.02
N ALA A 32 -24.70 12.50 -11.76
CA ALA A 32 -24.08 13.77 -11.44
C ALA A 32 -22.58 13.61 -11.14
N GLN A 33 -21.83 14.67 -11.40
CA GLN A 33 -20.52 14.93 -10.80
C GLN A 33 -20.67 16.19 -9.95
N THR A 34 -21.32 16.07 -8.79
CA THR A 34 -21.70 17.23 -7.99
C THR A 34 -20.48 17.95 -7.40
N ASP A 35 -20.57 19.28 -7.32
CA ASP A 35 -19.54 20.12 -6.69
C ASP A 35 -19.32 19.74 -5.22
N ARG A 36 -18.13 20.01 -4.69
CA ARG A 36 -17.83 19.73 -3.28
C ARG A 36 -18.66 20.64 -2.36
N TYR A 37 -19.44 20.06 -1.46
CA TYR A 37 -20.19 20.79 -0.45
C TYR A 37 -19.27 21.74 0.35
N SER A 38 -19.64 23.01 0.36
CA SER A 38 -18.82 24.14 0.83
C SER A 38 -19.26 24.70 2.18
N GLY A 39 -20.26 24.10 2.82
CA GLY A 39 -20.75 24.50 4.14
C GLY A 39 -19.99 23.83 5.29
N ASN A 40 -20.35 24.22 6.52
CA ASN A 40 -19.79 23.64 7.74
C ASN A 40 -20.05 22.13 7.82
N PHE A 41 -19.10 21.39 8.40
CA PHE A 41 -19.26 19.98 8.72
C PHE A 41 -20.41 19.74 9.70
N ILE A 42 -21.09 18.62 9.53
CA ILE A 42 -22.45 18.40 10.03
C ILE A 42 -22.41 17.49 11.25
N VAL A 43 -23.10 17.86 12.34
CA VAL A 43 -23.26 16.95 13.49
C VAL A 43 -24.06 15.73 13.06
N ASP A 44 -23.56 14.53 13.34
CA ASP A 44 -24.28 13.30 13.04
C ASP A 44 -25.55 13.22 13.92
N PRO A 45 -26.77 13.17 13.33
CA PRO A 45 -28.03 13.16 14.08
C PRO A 45 -28.26 11.85 14.83
N THR A 46 -27.62 10.75 14.39
CA THR A 46 -27.71 9.44 15.01
C THR A 46 -26.81 9.35 16.25
N ILE A 47 -25.58 9.88 16.20
CA ILE A 47 -24.70 9.95 17.39
C ILE A 47 -25.29 10.89 18.45
N SER A 48 -25.77 12.07 18.05
CA SER A 48 -26.33 13.03 19.01
C SER A 48 -27.63 12.53 19.66
N ALA A 49 -28.49 11.79 18.94
CA ALA A 49 -29.67 11.13 19.50
C ALA A 49 -29.34 10.02 20.52
N LEU A 50 -28.15 9.42 20.46
CA LEU A 50 -27.68 8.43 21.44
C LEU A 50 -27.14 9.08 22.74
N GLY A 51 -27.05 10.41 22.82
CA GLY A 51 -26.50 11.12 23.98
C GLY A 51 -24.99 10.89 24.18
N TRP A 52 -24.29 10.47 23.13
CA TRP A 52 -22.86 10.19 23.14
C TRP A 52 -22.03 11.48 23.02
N SER A 53 -20.71 11.40 23.24
CA SER A 53 -19.82 12.48 22.80
C SER A 53 -19.91 12.60 21.28
N TYR A 54 -20.03 13.83 20.78
CA TYR A 54 -20.02 14.12 19.36
C TYR A 54 -19.23 15.41 19.10
N ALA A 55 -18.56 15.43 17.96
CA ALA A 55 -17.86 16.61 17.47
C ALA A 55 -18.84 17.64 16.86
N MET A 56 -18.51 18.91 17.00
CA MET A 56 -19.09 20.02 16.24
C MET A 56 -18.03 20.62 15.30
N HIS A 57 -18.41 21.30 14.23
CA HIS A 57 -17.44 21.94 13.32
C HIS A 57 -16.51 22.93 14.06
N SER A 58 -17.05 23.64 15.06
CA SER A 58 -16.31 24.55 15.93
C SER A 58 -15.25 23.88 16.81
N ASP A 59 -15.32 22.57 17.03
CA ASP A 59 -14.33 21.82 17.81
C ASP A 59 -13.02 21.58 17.02
N TYR A 60 -13.06 21.76 15.69
CA TYR A 60 -11.91 21.72 14.77
C TYR A 60 -11.33 23.10 14.45
N THR A 61 -12.13 24.17 14.57
CA THR A 61 -11.70 25.54 14.19
C THR A 61 -10.48 26.01 14.99
N ASN A 62 -9.46 26.53 14.30
CA ASN A 62 -8.20 27.04 14.86
C ASN A 62 -7.36 25.99 15.63
N THR A 63 -7.56 24.70 15.40
CA THR A 63 -6.80 23.62 16.09
C THR A 63 -5.48 23.25 15.43
N GLY A 64 -5.27 23.65 14.17
CA GLY A 64 -4.13 23.21 13.34
C GLY A 64 -4.35 21.86 12.63
N TYR A 65 -5.51 21.21 12.83
CA TYR A 65 -5.92 20.00 12.12
C TYR A 65 -7.03 20.30 11.10
N ASP A 66 -6.97 19.62 9.97
CA ASP A 66 -8.07 19.58 9.00
C ASP A 66 -9.21 18.69 9.50
N CYS A 67 -10.42 18.95 8.98
CA CYS A 67 -11.53 18.00 8.99
C CYS A 67 -11.27 16.88 7.95
N GLY A 68 -10.39 15.96 8.30
CA GLY A 68 -9.99 14.83 7.46
C GLY A 68 -11.12 13.82 7.29
N HIS A 69 -11.37 13.38 6.06
CA HIS A 69 -12.41 12.38 5.77
C HIS A 69 -11.82 10.97 5.79
N LEU A 70 -12.58 10.01 6.35
CA LEU A 70 -12.26 8.59 6.17
C LEU A 70 -12.82 8.06 4.85
N THR A 71 -14.14 8.15 4.62
CA THR A 71 -14.75 8.09 3.28
C THR A 71 -14.79 9.50 2.68
N PRO A 72 -14.06 9.79 1.59
CA PRO A 72 -13.94 11.15 1.07
C PRO A 72 -15.15 11.57 0.23
N SER A 73 -15.43 12.87 0.19
CA SER A 73 -16.51 13.42 -0.65
C SER A 73 -16.30 13.14 -2.15
N GLY A 74 -15.06 12.96 -2.59
CA GLY A 74 -14.71 12.62 -3.98
C GLY A 74 -15.15 11.21 -4.42
N ASP A 75 -15.50 10.33 -3.48
CA ASP A 75 -15.94 8.95 -3.73
C ASP A 75 -17.49 8.84 -3.78
N ARG A 76 -18.21 9.97 -3.69
CA ARG A 76 -19.68 10.04 -3.54
C ARG A 76 -20.26 11.23 -4.29
N LEU A 77 -20.17 11.24 -5.62
CA LEU A 77 -20.52 12.40 -6.47
C LEU A 77 -21.89 12.30 -7.16
N SER A 78 -22.52 11.11 -7.11
CA SER A 78 -23.78 10.77 -7.80
C SER A 78 -24.97 11.70 -7.48
N SER A 79 -25.00 12.32 -6.30
CA SER A 79 -25.88 13.46 -5.98
C SER A 79 -25.37 14.29 -4.80
N ASP A 80 -25.82 15.54 -4.70
CA ASP A 80 -25.52 16.47 -3.59
C ASP A 80 -25.83 15.88 -2.21
N LEU A 81 -26.95 15.15 -2.11
CA LEU A 81 -27.39 14.54 -0.84
C LEU A 81 -26.48 13.40 -0.41
N VAL A 82 -26.12 12.53 -1.37
CA VAL A 82 -25.18 11.43 -1.21
C VAL A 82 -23.79 11.96 -0.83
N GLN A 83 -23.28 12.97 -1.53
CA GLN A 83 -21.99 13.58 -1.17
C GLN A 83 -22.01 14.16 0.25
N ARG A 84 -23.12 14.82 0.63
CA ARG A 84 -23.25 15.53 1.91
C ARG A 84 -23.27 14.60 3.12
N GLU A 85 -23.62 13.32 2.98
CA GLU A 85 -23.47 12.33 4.07
C GLU A 85 -21.99 12.09 4.45
N THR A 86 -21.03 12.33 3.54
CA THR A 86 -19.59 12.25 3.87
C THR A 86 -19.12 13.38 4.81
N PHE A 87 -19.88 14.47 4.91
CA PHE A 87 -19.59 15.61 5.79
C PHE A 87 -20.17 15.46 7.21
N TYR A 88 -20.81 14.34 7.54
CA TYR A 88 -21.14 14.04 8.94
C TYR A 88 -19.87 13.82 9.76
N LEU A 89 -19.76 14.50 10.89
CA LEU A 89 -18.59 14.49 11.77
C LEU A 89 -18.27 13.11 12.40
N ALA A 90 -19.14 12.11 12.24
CA ALA A 90 -18.84 10.71 12.56
C ALA A 90 -17.84 10.06 11.58
N ASN A 91 -17.74 10.56 10.33
CA ASN A 91 -16.80 10.16 9.29
C ASN A 91 -15.50 11.01 9.31
N ILE A 92 -15.41 12.00 10.20
CA ILE A 92 -14.35 13.00 10.21
C ILE A 92 -13.39 12.78 11.38
N VAL A 93 -12.09 12.97 11.13
CA VAL A 93 -11.02 12.85 12.13
C VAL A 93 -10.09 14.06 12.09
N PRO A 94 -9.42 14.43 13.20
CA PRO A 94 -8.38 15.46 13.19
C PRO A 94 -7.17 14.98 12.39
N GLN A 95 -7.00 15.49 11.17
CA GLN A 95 -5.95 15.05 10.26
C GLN A 95 -4.94 16.17 10.03
N ALA A 96 -3.65 15.85 10.09
CA ALA A 96 -2.59 16.83 9.83
C ALA A 96 -2.69 17.33 8.37
N PRO A 97 -2.60 18.65 8.11
CA PRO A 97 -2.77 19.19 6.76
C PRO A 97 -1.91 18.52 5.68
N ASP A 98 -0.63 18.27 5.95
CA ASP A 98 0.25 17.65 4.94
C ASP A 98 -0.15 16.19 4.67
N ASN A 99 -0.65 15.47 5.68
CA ASN A 99 -1.18 14.11 5.54
C ASN A 99 -2.48 14.10 4.70
N ASN A 100 -3.45 14.94 5.07
CA ASN A 100 -4.75 15.06 4.41
C ASN A 100 -4.62 15.49 2.94
N GLN A 101 -3.85 16.54 2.69
CA GLN A 101 -3.76 17.20 1.37
C GLN A 101 -2.71 16.55 0.45
N GLY A 102 -1.73 15.86 1.04
CA GLY A 102 -0.68 15.10 0.35
C GLY A 102 -1.03 13.62 0.13
N PRO A 103 -0.34 12.67 0.80
CA PRO A 103 -0.39 11.25 0.45
C PRO A 103 -1.77 10.61 0.66
N TRP A 104 -2.58 11.05 1.62
CA TRP A 104 -3.92 10.49 1.83
C TRP A 104 -4.84 10.77 0.64
N ARG A 105 -4.93 12.04 0.21
CA ARG A 105 -5.66 12.46 -1.00
C ARG A 105 -5.14 11.75 -2.26
N LEU A 106 -3.83 11.54 -2.37
CA LEU A 106 -3.21 10.89 -3.53
C LEU A 106 -3.51 9.37 -3.60
N LEU A 107 -3.60 8.67 -2.46
CA LEU A 107 -4.09 7.29 -2.41
C LEU A 107 -5.58 7.20 -2.79
N GLU A 108 -6.41 8.15 -2.34
CA GLU A 108 -7.82 8.21 -2.73
C GLU A 108 -7.99 8.52 -4.23
N GLU A 109 -7.14 9.40 -4.78
CA GLU A 109 -7.09 9.70 -6.21
C GLU A 109 -6.65 8.48 -7.02
N HIS A 110 -5.64 7.74 -6.56
CA HIS A 110 -5.26 6.45 -7.12
C HIS A 110 -6.45 5.46 -7.12
N THR A 111 -7.14 5.33 -5.99
CA THR A 111 -8.30 4.43 -5.82
C THR A 111 -9.42 4.77 -6.80
N ARG A 112 -9.81 6.04 -6.91
CA ARG A 112 -10.80 6.52 -7.90
C ARG A 112 -10.34 6.28 -9.34
N ASN A 113 -9.05 6.40 -9.62
CA ASN A 113 -8.50 6.16 -10.96
C ASN A 113 -8.45 4.67 -11.33
N ARG A 114 -8.29 3.76 -10.35
CA ARG A 114 -8.52 2.32 -10.56
C ARG A 114 -9.97 2.06 -10.96
N VAL A 115 -10.93 2.62 -10.22
CA VAL A 115 -12.35 2.42 -10.51
C VAL A 115 -12.73 2.95 -11.90
N ARG A 116 -12.26 4.16 -12.26
CA ARG A 116 -12.42 4.73 -13.61
C ARG A 116 -11.80 3.90 -14.75
N ALA A 117 -10.88 2.99 -14.45
CA ALA A 117 -10.28 2.07 -15.42
C ALA A 117 -11.07 0.75 -15.59
N GLY A 118 -12.32 0.67 -15.11
CA GLY A 118 -13.16 -0.54 -15.20
C GLY A 118 -12.97 -1.52 -14.03
N ASN A 119 -12.58 -1.00 -12.87
CA ASN A 119 -12.54 -1.74 -11.62
C ASN A 119 -13.63 -1.23 -10.68
N GLU A 120 -13.84 -1.98 -9.61
CA GLU A 120 -14.49 -1.55 -8.38
C GLU A 120 -13.48 -1.63 -7.22
N ALA A 121 -13.79 -0.99 -6.10
CA ALA A 121 -12.95 -1.07 -4.90
C ALA A 121 -13.77 -1.27 -3.63
N TYR A 122 -13.38 -2.24 -2.81
CA TYR A 122 -13.83 -2.35 -1.42
C TYR A 122 -12.78 -1.68 -0.52
N VAL A 123 -13.18 -0.59 0.13
CA VAL A 123 -12.29 0.21 0.97
C VAL A 123 -12.71 0.10 2.43
N ILE A 124 -11.73 -0.05 3.32
CA ILE A 124 -11.90 0.15 4.75
C ILE A 124 -10.72 0.96 5.29
N GLY A 125 -11.01 2.04 6.00
CA GLY A 125 -10.00 2.92 6.57
C GLY A 125 -10.39 3.43 7.95
N GLY A 126 -9.41 3.87 8.73
CA GLY A 126 -9.62 4.19 10.13
C GLY A 126 -8.40 4.80 10.81
N THR A 127 -8.40 4.71 12.13
CA THR A 127 -7.42 5.38 13.01
C THR A 127 -6.71 4.42 13.95
N ILE A 128 -5.48 4.77 14.35
CA ILE A 128 -4.69 4.09 15.38
C ILE A 128 -4.16 5.11 16.39
N GLY A 129 -4.17 4.75 17.67
CA GLY A 129 -3.52 5.50 18.75
C GLY A 129 -4.13 6.88 19.05
N SER A 130 -3.37 7.69 19.79
CA SER A 130 -3.71 9.09 20.07
C SER A 130 -2.45 9.94 20.13
N ASN A 131 -2.52 11.15 19.57
CA ASN A 131 -1.54 12.21 19.70
C ASN A 131 -2.15 13.43 20.44
N GLY A 132 -2.94 13.16 21.48
CA GLY A 132 -3.71 14.16 22.23
C GLY A 132 -5.14 14.33 21.74
N THR A 133 -5.72 15.51 22.00
CA THR A 133 -7.15 15.81 21.79
C THR A 133 -7.40 17.25 21.36
N ILE A 134 -8.47 17.48 20.60
CA ILE A 134 -9.04 18.81 20.29
C ILE A 134 -10.44 18.96 20.89
N GLY A 135 -11.16 20.05 20.60
CA GLY A 135 -12.55 20.26 21.04
C GLY A 135 -12.73 20.26 22.56
N ASN A 136 -11.78 20.83 23.32
CA ASN A 136 -11.72 20.75 24.79
C ASN A 136 -11.73 19.32 25.35
N GLY A 137 -11.07 18.37 24.66
CA GLY A 137 -10.92 16.98 25.10
C GLY A 137 -11.97 16.01 24.55
N LYS A 138 -12.98 16.50 23.82
CA LYS A 138 -14.06 15.66 23.24
C LYS A 138 -13.59 14.71 22.13
N ILE A 139 -12.54 15.11 21.39
CA ILE A 139 -12.14 14.48 20.12
C ILE A 139 -10.66 14.10 20.22
N VAL A 140 -10.36 12.82 20.04
CA VAL A 140 -8.99 12.30 19.96
C VAL A 140 -8.38 12.68 18.61
N VAL A 141 -7.18 13.23 18.65
CA VAL A 141 -6.30 13.28 17.48
C VAL A 141 -5.68 11.89 17.33
N PRO A 142 -5.88 11.15 16.23
CA PRO A 142 -5.24 9.84 16.04
C PRO A 142 -3.73 9.99 15.83
N ALA A 143 -2.96 8.97 16.16
CA ALA A 143 -1.50 8.97 15.94
C ALA A 143 -1.14 8.54 14.51
N ASP A 144 -1.93 7.63 13.92
CA ASP A 144 -1.84 7.20 12.53
C ASP A 144 -3.24 7.07 11.93
N LEU A 145 -3.33 7.25 10.61
CA LEU A 145 -4.45 6.80 9.79
C LEU A 145 -4.04 5.56 9.01
N TRP A 146 -4.99 4.68 8.72
CA TRP A 146 -4.76 3.49 7.90
C TRP A 146 -5.88 3.30 6.89
N LYS A 147 -5.57 2.64 5.77
CA LYS A 147 -6.53 2.31 4.72
C LYS A 147 -6.13 0.99 4.06
N VAL A 148 -7.11 0.12 3.83
CA VAL A 148 -7.03 -1.08 3.00
C VAL A 148 -7.99 -0.90 1.83
N VAL A 149 -7.51 -1.12 0.62
CA VAL A 149 -8.25 -1.09 -0.63
C VAL A 149 -8.10 -2.45 -1.29
N VAL A 150 -9.20 -3.18 -1.48
CA VAL A 150 -9.24 -4.38 -2.33
C VAL A 150 -9.78 -3.97 -3.69
N VAL A 151 -9.02 -4.23 -4.76
CA VAL A 151 -9.38 -3.83 -6.13
C VAL A 151 -9.77 -5.07 -6.93
N LEU A 152 -10.94 -5.02 -7.57
CA LEU A 152 -11.47 -6.06 -8.45
C LEU A 152 -11.85 -5.42 -9.80
N PRO A 153 -11.77 -6.12 -10.95
CA PRO A 153 -12.49 -5.71 -12.15
C PRO A 153 -14.00 -5.58 -11.83
N GLU A 154 -14.74 -4.64 -12.42
CA GLU A 154 -16.19 -4.51 -12.15
C GLU A 154 -16.96 -5.80 -12.54
N GLY A 155 -17.85 -6.30 -11.68
CA GLY A 155 -18.71 -7.46 -11.99
C GLY A 155 -19.67 -7.88 -10.87
N ASP A 156 -20.24 -9.08 -10.96
CA ASP A 156 -21.14 -9.67 -9.94
C ASP A 156 -20.41 -10.70 -9.04
N ASN A 157 -21.00 -11.03 -7.88
CA ASN A 157 -20.56 -12.13 -6.99
C ASN A 157 -19.15 -11.97 -6.41
N ASP A 158 -18.89 -10.79 -5.84
CA ASP A 158 -17.57 -10.19 -5.66
C ASP A 158 -16.67 -10.99 -4.71
N LEU A 159 -17.23 -11.52 -3.63
CA LEU A 159 -16.55 -12.44 -2.71
C LEU A 159 -16.03 -13.73 -3.39
N ALA A 160 -16.65 -14.17 -4.48
CA ALA A 160 -16.20 -15.33 -5.25
C ALA A 160 -15.15 -14.98 -6.32
N ARG A 161 -14.88 -13.68 -6.52
CA ARG A 161 -13.85 -13.16 -7.44
C ARG A 161 -12.53 -12.85 -6.72
N ILE A 162 -12.58 -12.58 -5.41
CA ILE A 162 -11.40 -12.45 -4.54
C ILE A 162 -10.63 -13.79 -4.47
N ASN A 163 -9.32 -13.71 -4.67
CA ASN A 163 -8.38 -14.83 -4.76
C ASN A 163 -6.98 -14.39 -4.24
N ALA A 164 -6.02 -15.31 -4.19
CA ALA A 164 -4.68 -15.06 -3.63
C ALA A 164 -3.83 -14.06 -4.46
N GLU A 165 -4.24 -13.80 -5.69
CA GLU A 165 -3.63 -12.88 -6.65
C GLU A 165 -4.40 -11.54 -6.76
N THR A 166 -5.42 -11.32 -5.93
CA THR A 166 -6.23 -10.10 -5.92
C THR A 166 -5.44 -8.91 -5.42
N GLU A 167 -5.56 -7.76 -6.09
CA GLU A 167 -4.79 -6.58 -5.72
C GLU A 167 -5.33 -5.97 -4.42
N VAL A 168 -4.42 -5.83 -3.45
CA VAL A 168 -4.68 -5.18 -2.17
C VAL A 168 -3.63 -4.09 -1.93
N VAL A 169 -4.10 -2.88 -1.65
CA VAL A 169 -3.27 -1.78 -1.16
C VAL A 169 -3.57 -1.56 0.32
N ALA A 170 -2.59 -1.81 1.19
CA ALA A 170 -2.65 -1.49 2.62
C ALA A 170 -1.62 -0.40 2.96
N VAL A 171 -2.03 0.61 3.73
CA VAL A 171 -1.15 1.70 4.19
C VAL A 171 -1.36 2.02 5.67
N ILE A 172 -0.31 2.55 6.31
CA ILE A 172 -0.39 3.21 7.62
C ILE A 172 0.41 4.52 7.56
N MET A 173 -0.29 5.65 7.54
CA MET A 173 0.28 6.98 7.42
C MET A 173 0.29 7.69 8.79
N PRO A 174 1.43 8.11 9.33
CA PRO A 174 1.48 8.84 10.61
C PRO A 174 0.79 10.22 10.46
N ASN A 175 0.03 10.61 11.48
CA ASN A 175 -0.82 11.81 11.45
C ASN A 175 -0.03 13.08 11.83
N ILE A 176 0.94 13.43 11.00
CA ILE A 176 1.90 14.53 11.23
C ILE A 176 2.07 15.40 9.98
N ASN A 177 2.66 16.57 10.17
CA ASN A 177 3.18 17.41 9.09
C ASN A 177 4.64 17.04 8.75
N GLY A 178 5.12 17.45 7.58
CA GLY A 178 6.45 17.12 7.06
C GLY A 178 6.54 15.77 6.33
N LEU A 179 5.42 15.28 5.79
CA LEU A 179 5.33 14.01 5.07
C LEU A 179 5.78 14.12 3.61
N SER A 180 6.32 13.02 3.07
CA SER A 180 6.40 12.82 1.62
C SER A 180 4.99 12.70 1.02
N ASN A 181 4.81 13.25 -0.18
CA ASN A 181 3.60 13.10 -0.97
C ASN A 181 3.47 11.72 -1.63
N ASP A 182 4.55 10.95 -1.74
CA ASP A 182 4.46 9.58 -2.22
C ASP A 182 3.74 8.71 -1.17
N TRP A 183 2.50 8.35 -1.46
CA TRP A 183 1.70 7.49 -0.59
C TRP A 183 2.27 6.08 -0.49
N THR A 184 3.11 5.63 -1.44
CA THR A 184 3.67 4.29 -1.48
C THR A 184 4.76 4.06 -0.43
N GLU A 185 5.43 5.12 0.05
CA GLU A 185 6.36 5.07 1.19
C GLU A 185 5.69 4.51 2.46
N TYR A 186 4.38 4.74 2.63
CA TYR A 186 3.59 4.32 3.78
C TYR A 186 2.88 2.97 3.58
N ARG A 187 3.26 2.20 2.54
CA ARG A 187 2.75 0.84 2.32
C ARG A 187 3.03 -0.05 3.52
N SER A 188 2.02 -0.82 3.87
CA SER A 188 2.02 -1.75 5.00
C SER A 188 1.29 -3.03 4.56
N SER A 189 0.74 -3.76 5.52
CA SER A 189 0.03 -5.02 5.32
C SER A 189 -1.27 -5.03 6.11
N ILE A 190 -2.22 -5.87 5.70
CA ILE A 190 -3.44 -6.11 6.50
C ILE A 190 -3.04 -6.64 7.87
N ALA A 191 -2.14 -7.64 7.93
CA ALA A 191 -1.68 -8.25 9.18
C ALA A 191 -1.04 -7.23 10.16
N CYS A 192 -0.38 -6.18 9.67
CA CYS A 192 0.12 -5.11 10.54
C CYS A 192 -0.99 -4.17 11.02
N ILE A 193 -1.95 -3.84 10.16
CA ILE A 193 -3.13 -3.06 10.54
C ILE A 193 -3.95 -3.82 11.60
N GLU A 194 -4.22 -5.10 11.39
CA GLU A 194 -4.89 -5.99 12.37
C GLU A 194 -4.13 -6.03 13.69
N GLN A 195 -2.80 -6.24 13.66
CA GLN A 195 -1.94 -6.24 14.85
C GLN A 195 -1.98 -4.91 15.61
N ARG A 196 -2.09 -3.76 14.94
CA ARG A 196 -2.18 -2.43 15.58
C ARG A 196 -3.60 -2.02 16.00
N THR A 197 -4.63 -2.58 15.37
CA THR A 197 -6.03 -2.17 15.58
C THR A 197 -6.86 -3.16 16.39
N GLY A 198 -6.42 -4.42 16.52
CA GLY A 198 -7.23 -5.50 17.08
C GLY A 198 -8.52 -5.75 16.29
N LEU A 199 -8.44 -5.64 14.96
CA LEU A 199 -9.50 -5.99 14.01
C LEU A 199 -9.15 -7.30 13.30
N ASP A 200 -10.18 -7.90 12.70
CA ASP A 200 -10.10 -9.02 11.75
C ASP A 200 -10.65 -8.45 10.43
N LEU A 201 -9.77 -8.29 9.44
CA LEU A 201 -10.04 -7.54 8.22
C LEU A 201 -10.19 -8.50 7.04
N LEU A 202 -11.17 -8.20 6.17
CA LEU A 202 -11.62 -9.10 5.10
C LEU A 202 -12.17 -10.45 5.63
N SER A 203 -12.73 -10.49 6.84
CA SER A 203 -13.22 -11.70 7.54
C SER A 203 -14.35 -12.48 6.85
N ASN A 204 -14.94 -11.94 5.77
CA ASN A 204 -15.88 -12.64 4.88
C ASN A 204 -15.18 -13.41 3.73
N VAL A 205 -13.88 -13.20 3.52
CA VAL A 205 -13.04 -13.91 2.55
C VAL A 205 -12.61 -15.25 3.15
N ALA A 206 -12.49 -16.30 2.32
CA ALA A 206 -12.08 -17.61 2.80
C ALA A 206 -10.70 -17.55 3.50
N PRO A 207 -10.49 -18.15 4.68
CA PRO A 207 -9.27 -17.94 5.48
C PRO A 207 -7.94 -18.23 4.78
N GLU A 208 -7.90 -19.16 3.83
CA GLU A 208 -6.70 -19.44 3.02
C GLU A 208 -6.34 -18.26 2.09
N ILE A 209 -7.35 -17.60 1.54
CA ILE A 209 -7.20 -16.42 0.68
C ILE A 209 -6.94 -15.18 1.54
N GLN A 210 -7.65 -15.02 2.67
CA GLN A 210 -7.38 -13.96 3.65
C GLN A 210 -5.91 -14.00 4.10
N ALA A 211 -5.39 -15.18 4.46
CA ALA A 211 -4.00 -15.36 4.86
C ALA A 211 -2.98 -15.12 3.72
N ALA A 212 -3.36 -15.36 2.46
CA ALA A 212 -2.51 -15.04 1.30
C ALA A 212 -2.43 -13.52 1.06
N LEU A 213 -3.55 -12.82 1.20
CA LEU A 213 -3.65 -11.36 1.05
C LEU A 213 -3.15 -10.58 2.28
N ALA A 214 -3.05 -11.23 3.45
CA ALA A 214 -2.77 -10.58 4.72
C ALA A 214 -1.41 -9.84 4.76
N GLY A 215 -0.40 -10.39 4.07
CA GLY A 215 0.98 -9.91 4.11
C GLY A 215 1.70 -10.20 5.45
N PRO A 216 2.94 -9.70 5.63
CA PRO A 216 3.70 -9.91 6.86
C PRO A 216 3.12 -9.09 8.04
N PRO A 217 3.25 -9.55 9.31
CA PRO A 217 2.92 -8.72 10.48
C PRO A 217 3.84 -7.49 10.57
N CYS A 218 3.53 -6.55 11.47
CA CYS A 218 4.33 -5.32 11.60
C CYS A 218 5.82 -5.60 11.80
N SER A 219 6.65 -4.82 11.10
CA SER A 219 8.09 -4.83 11.33
C SER A 219 8.39 -4.42 12.77
N THR A 220 9.06 -5.30 13.52
CA THR A 220 9.65 -4.98 14.83
C THR A 220 10.97 -4.21 14.70
N SER A 221 11.46 -4.01 13.47
CA SER A 221 12.55 -3.09 13.14
C SER A 221 12.00 -1.73 12.73
N THR A 222 12.65 -0.66 13.20
CA THR A 222 12.58 0.67 12.56
C THR A 222 12.82 0.56 11.05
N ASN A 223 12.10 1.40 10.30
CA ASN A 223 12.22 1.71 8.86
C ASN A 223 13.25 0.87 8.08
N PRO A 224 12.84 -0.01 7.13
CA PRO A 224 13.77 -0.90 6.43
C PRO A 224 14.92 -0.11 5.81
N GLN A 225 16.12 -0.33 6.35
CA GLN A 225 17.33 0.31 5.87
C GLN A 225 17.57 -0.10 4.41
N ASN A 226 17.71 0.87 3.51
CA ASN A 226 18.19 0.60 2.16
C ASN A 226 19.65 0.14 2.25
N ILE A 227 19.90 -1.13 1.97
CA ILE A 227 21.25 -1.71 2.03
C ILE A 227 21.85 -1.63 0.63
N PHE A 228 22.79 -0.72 0.44
CA PHE A 228 23.67 -0.70 -0.71
C PHE A 228 24.66 -1.87 -0.60
N LEU A 229 24.51 -2.88 -1.46
CA LEU A 229 25.45 -4.00 -1.53
C LEU A 229 26.68 -3.63 -2.39
N PRO A 230 27.89 -4.09 -2.03
CA PRO A 230 29.06 -3.92 -2.87
C PRO A 230 28.92 -4.75 -4.15
N LEU A 231 29.15 -4.11 -5.29
CA LEU A 231 28.97 -4.67 -6.63
C LEU A 231 30.31 -4.87 -7.33
N VAL A 232 30.41 -5.95 -8.10
CA VAL A 232 31.39 -6.07 -9.18
C VAL A 232 30.62 -6.04 -10.49
N ILE A 233 30.90 -5.01 -11.30
CA ILE A 233 30.39 -4.86 -12.65
C ILE A 233 31.27 -5.69 -13.59
N GLY A 234 30.67 -6.63 -14.31
CA GLY A 234 31.35 -7.44 -15.33
C GLY A 234 30.79 -7.19 -16.73
N GLN A 235 31.67 -7.24 -17.73
CA GLN A 235 31.27 -7.48 -19.11
C GLN A 235 31.19 -9.00 -19.32
N ASP A 236 30.04 -9.51 -19.75
CA ASP A 236 29.92 -10.93 -20.12
C ASP A 236 30.25 -11.09 -21.61
N ASN A 237 31.18 -12.00 -21.91
CA ASN A 237 31.58 -12.38 -23.27
C ASN A 237 30.92 -13.71 -23.72
N GLY A 238 29.85 -14.15 -23.06
CA GLY A 238 28.86 -15.11 -23.57
C GLY A 238 29.37 -16.53 -23.84
N THR A 239 30.50 -16.92 -23.26
CA THR A 239 31.27 -18.11 -23.69
C THR A 239 31.41 -19.21 -22.63
N ASN A 240 30.96 -18.98 -21.40
CA ASN A 240 30.83 -20.02 -20.36
C ASN A 240 29.53 -19.81 -19.58
N GLU A 241 28.39 -20.16 -20.19
CA GLU A 241 27.12 -20.21 -19.48
C GLU A 241 27.12 -21.40 -18.49
N PRO A 242 26.85 -21.22 -17.17
CA PRO A 242 26.84 -22.36 -16.14
C PRO A 242 24.45 -23.89 -15.07
N THR A 243 24.38 -25.18 -14.58
CA THR A 243 23.17 -26.03 -14.35
C THR A 243 22.28 -25.57 -13.17
N PRO A 244 20.94 -25.41 -13.36
CA PRO A 244 20.07 -24.65 -12.47
C PRO A 244 19.94 -25.18 -11.03
N THR A 245 20.41 -24.36 -10.09
CA THR A 245 20.12 -24.45 -8.67
C THR A 245 18.77 -23.77 -8.42
N SER A 246 17.74 -24.55 -8.10
CA SER A 246 16.36 -24.04 -7.99
C SER A 246 16.21 -22.99 -6.87
N ILE A 247 15.67 -21.82 -7.21
CA ILE A 247 15.25 -20.81 -6.22
C ILE A 247 14.25 -21.47 -5.24
N PRO A 248 14.44 -21.37 -3.91
CA PRO A 248 13.48 -21.93 -2.96
C PRO A 248 12.08 -21.32 -3.14
N PRO A 249 10.98 -22.11 -3.05
CA PRO A 249 9.61 -21.61 -3.28
C PRO A 249 9.12 -20.60 -2.22
N THR A 250 9.94 -20.32 -1.21
CA THR A 250 9.73 -19.26 -0.20
C THR A 250 10.24 -17.89 -0.65
N VAL A 251 11.00 -17.79 -1.75
CA VAL A 251 11.48 -16.51 -2.29
C VAL A 251 10.46 -15.98 -3.31
N ARG A 252 9.95 -14.77 -3.09
CA ARG A 252 9.11 -14.04 -4.05
C ARG A 252 9.74 -12.68 -4.32
N ILE A 253 10.21 -12.48 -5.55
CA ILE A 253 10.60 -11.16 -6.06
C ILE A 253 9.34 -10.55 -6.67
N THR A 254 8.64 -9.72 -5.90
CA THR A 254 7.33 -9.17 -6.29
C THR A 254 7.40 -7.93 -7.17
N TYR A 255 8.51 -7.19 -7.16
CA TYR A 255 8.64 -5.93 -7.88
C TYR A 255 10.09 -5.61 -8.23
N ILE A 256 10.28 -4.98 -9.40
CA ILE A 256 11.52 -4.33 -9.86
C ILE A 256 11.11 -2.97 -10.43
N GLU A 257 11.89 -1.95 -10.10
CA GLU A 257 11.68 -0.55 -10.45
C GLU A 257 13.04 0.03 -10.85
N CYS A 258 13.11 0.84 -11.92
CA CYS A 258 14.21 1.78 -12.16
C CYS A 258 13.71 3.17 -11.72
N ASN A 259 14.49 3.91 -10.93
CA ASN A 259 14.12 5.23 -10.39
C ASN A 259 15.38 6.12 -10.35
N PRO A 260 15.41 7.33 -10.94
CA PRO A 260 14.30 8.14 -11.47
C PRO A 260 13.60 7.57 -12.72
N PRO A 261 12.30 7.82 -12.91
CA PRO A 261 11.59 7.50 -14.15
C PRO A 261 11.91 8.54 -15.24
N SER A 262 13.07 8.39 -15.87
CA SER A 262 13.59 9.24 -16.96
C SER A 262 14.55 8.46 -17.86
N ASP A 263 14.97 9.05 -18.97
CA ASP A 263 16.07 8.54 -19.81
C ASP A 263 17.33 8.24 -18.97
N ASP A 264 18.05 7.14 -19.25
CA ASP A 264 19.09 6.54 -18.38
C ASP A 264 20.08 7.54 -17.72
N VAL A 265 19.93 7.79 -16.42
CA VAL A 265 20.78 8.73 -15.65
C VAL A 265 21.49 8.10 -14.45
N MET A 266 22.65 8.68 -14.12
CA MET A 266 23.39 8.40 -12.88
C MET A 266 22.50 8.57 -11.64
N GLY A 267 22.16 7.46 -11.00
CA GLY A 267 21.31 7.42 -9.80
C GLY A 267 20.35 6.23 -9.75
N GLU A 268 20.09 5.61 -10.90
CA GLU A 268 19.20 4.45 -11.02
C GLU A 268 19.57 3.28 -10.11
N TYR A 269 18.57 2.75 -9.41
CA TYR A 269 18.69 1.54 -8.62
C TYR A 269 17.64 0.49 -9.02
N VAL A 270 18.02 -0.78 -9.01
CA VAL A 270 17.07 -1.90 -8.94
C VAL A 270 16.69 -2.14 -7.48
N ARG A 271 15.38 -2.25 -7.20
CA ARG A 271 14.83 -2.76 -5.93
C ARG A 271 14.59 -4.27 -6.02
N ILE A 272 15.00 -5.00 -4.98
CA ILE A 272 14.54 -6.37 -4.70
C ILE A 272 13.72 -6.35 -3.41
N VAL A 273 12.75 -7.26 -3.29
CA VAL A 273 11.99 -7.54 -2.08
C VAL A 273 12.00 -9.06 -1.85
N ASN A 274 12.07 -9.49 -0.60
CA ASN A 274 11.70 -10.83 -0.16
C ASN A 274 10.46 -10.69 0.72
N GLU A 275 9.43 -11.48 0.46
CA GLU A 275 8.20 -11.55 1.27
C GLU A 275 8.10 -12.87 2.05
N GLY A 276 9.09 -13.76 1.88
CA GLY A 276 9.18 -15.04 2.57
C GLY A 276 9.39 -14.92 4.08
N THR A 277 8.85 -15.87 4.83
CA THR A 277 9.04 -15.96 6.28
C THR A 277 10.46 -16.36 6.70
N ILE A 278 11.28 -16.81 5.74
CA ILE A 278 12.67 -17.29 5.90
C ILE A 278 13.64 -16.27 5.26
N PRO A 279 14.75 -15.91 5.92
CA PRO A 279 15.85 -15.15 5.31
C PRO A 279 16.42 -15.82 4.06
N VAL A 280 16.80 -15.01 3.07
CA VAL A 280 17.39 -15.47 1.80
C VAL A 280 18.83 -14.97 1.70
N ASP A 281 19.74 -15.86 1.32
CA ASP A 281 21.12 -15.50 0.98
C ASP A 281 21.16 -15.15 -0.52
N LEU A 282 21.53 -13.90 -0.83
CA LEU A 282 21.62 -13.38 -2.20
C LEU A 282 23.07 -13.29 -2.69
N THR A 283 24.01 -13.94 -2.00
CA THR A 283 25.43 -13.93 -2.36
C THR A 283 25.62 -14.72 -3.66
N ASP A 284 26.50 -14.23 -4.53
CA ASP A 284 26.77 -14.76 -5.87
C ASP A 284 25.58 -14.73 -6.86
N TRP A 285 24.47 -14.09 -6.50
CA TRP A 285 23.38 -13.82 -7.45
C TRP A 285 23.85 -12.84 -8.52
N ILE A 286 23.47 -13.12 -9.78
CA ILE A 286 23.78 -12.29 -10.95
C ILE A 286 22.49 -11.69 -11.48
N LEU A 287 22.42 -10.36 -11.53
CA LEU A 287 21.41 -9.64 -12.30
C LEU A 287 21.94 -9.32 -13.70
N ARG A 288 21.05 -9.40 -14.69
CA ARG A 288 21.35 -9.17 -16.10
C ARG A 288 20.29 -8.25 -16.69
N ASP A 289 20.71 -7.31 -17.52
CA ASP A 289 19.81 -6.64 -18.45
C ASP A 289 19.40 -7.62 -19.57
N CYS A 290 18.31 -7.30 -20.26
CA CYS A 290 17.86 -7.93 -21.48
C CYS A 290 18.81 -7.69 -22.67
N LEU A 291 19.64 -6.64 -22.63
CA LEU A 291 20.70 -6.39 -23.61
C LEU A 291 22.02 -7.07 -23.18
N PRO A 292 22.75 -7.73 -24.11
CA PRO A 292 23.81 -8.70 -23.78
C PRO A 292 25.18 -8.05 -23.48
N ILE A 293 25.21 -6.98 -22.67
CA ILE A 293 26.41 -6.14 -22.47
C ILE A 293 26.86 -6.10 -21.00
N PHE A 294 25.93 -6.09 -20.05
CA PHE A 294 26.23 -5.87 -18.62
C PHE A 294 25.66 -6.94 -17.70
N CYS A 295 26.47 -7.35 -16.72
CA CYS A 295 26.09 -8.27 -15.66
C CYS A 295 26.57 -7.72 -14.30
N LEU A 296 25.72 -7.82 -13.29
CA LEU A 296 25.97 -7.32 -11.93
C LEU A 296 25.97 -8.50 -10.95
N THR A 297 27.12 -8.77 -10.33
CA THR A 297 27.26 -9.84 -9.33
C THR A 297 27.18 -9.27 -7.92
N LEU A 298 26.33 -9.86 -7.06
CA LEU A 298 26.18 -9.49 -5.65
C LEU A 298 27.24 -10.19 -4.79
N VAL A 299 28.25 -9.42 -4.35
CA VAL A 299 29.50 -10.00 -3.81
C VAL A 299 29.44 -10.33 -2.31
N ALA A 300 28.46 -9.81 -1.56
CA ALA A 300 28.32 -10.08 -0.12
C ALA A 300 26.91 -9.78 0.43
N ALA A 301 25.96 -10.71 0.26
CA ALA A 301 24.62 -10.56 0.87
C ALA A 301 24.54 -11.25 2.23
N CYS A 302 25.06 -10.58 3.27
CA CYS A 302 24.97 -11.10 4.64
C CYS A 302 23.52 -11.39 5.07
N ARG A 303 23.34 -12.47 5.83
CA ARG A 303 22.02 -12.98 6.28
C ARG A 303 21.26 -11.98 7.15
N TYR A 304 20.33 -11.24 6.55
CA TYR A 304 19.46 -10.29 7.24
C TYR A 304 17.97 -10.61 7.05
N GLY A 305 17.12 -9.83 7.71
CA GLY A 305 15.74 -10.19 8.06
C GLY A 305 14.72 -10.26 6.92
N ARG A 306 13.44 -10.34 7.30
CA ARG A 306 12.30 -10.67 6.44
C ARG A 306 12.05 -9.76 5.22
N VAL A 307 12.66 -8.57 5.16
CA VAL A 307 12.66 -7.70 3.99
C VAL A 307 14.08 -7.16 3.81
N VAL A 308 14.67 -7.40 2.63
CA VAL A 308 15.97 -6.83 2.25
C VAL A 308 15.72 -5.94 1.04
N VAL A 309 15.67 -4.62 1.25
CA VAL A 309 15.72 -3.64 0.16
C VAL A 309 17.18 -3.49 -0.24
N VAL A 310 17.56 -4.22 -1.28
CA VAL A 310 18.80 -3.95 -2.01
C VAL A 310 18.54 -2.74 -2.92
N SER A 311 19.44 -1.76 -2.91
CA SER A 311 19.51 -0.70 -3.91
C SER A 311 20.81 -0.85 -4.70
N ILE A 312 20.69 -1.11 -6.01
CA ILE A 312 21.79 -1.53 -6.88
C ILE A 312 22.08 -0.42 -7.89
N PRO A 313 23.09 0.47 -7.67
CA PRO A 313 23.45 1.49 -8.65
C PRO A 313 23.91 0.84 -9.96
N ILE A 314 23.15 1.04 -11.03
CA ILE A 314 23.44 0.47 -12.35
C ILE A 314 24.28 1.44 -13.22
N PRO A 315 25.20 0.93 -14.07
CA PRO A 315 25.87 1.75 -15.07
C PRO A 315 24.88 2.22 -16.15
N MET A 316 25.14 3.39 -16.75
CA MET A 316 24.30 3.95 -17.83
C MET A 316 24.06 2.93 -18.96
N ASN A 317 22.84 2.96 -19.53
CA ASN A 317 22.33 2.03 -20.56
C ASN A 317 21.97 0.63 -20.02
N MET A 318 21.34 0.55 -18.84
CA MET A 318 20.84 -0.71 -18.26
C MET A 318 19.31 -0.73 -18.01
N CYS A 319 18.57 0.37 -18.27
CA CYS A 319 17.11 0.36 -18.34
C CYS A 319 16.58 0.78 -19.75
N THR A 320 17.41 0.70 -20.80
CA THR A 320 17.06 1.14 -22.17
C THR A 320 16.00 0.27 -22.89
N GLY A 321 14.72 0.49 -22.55
CA GLY A 321 13.59 0.28 -23.46
C GLY A 321 12.87 -1.07 -23.43
N ASP A 322 13.25 -1.99 -22.54
CA ASP A 322 12.47 -3.20 -22.24
C ASP A 322 12.69 -3.64 -20.78
N ALA A 323 11.77 -4.41 -20.21
CA ALA A 323 11.75 -4.69 -18.78
C ALA A 323 12.89 -5.61 -18.31
N ILE A 324 13.49 -5.31 -17.15
CA ILE A 324 14.40 -6.22 -16.42
C ILE A 324 13.62 -7.49 -16.04
N LYS A 325 13.96 -8.61 -16.68
CA LYS A 325 13.21 -9.88 -16.58
C LYS A 325 13.88 -10.83 -15.56
N PRO A 326 13.27 -11.12 -14.40
CA PRO A 326 13.79 -12.13 -13.48
C PRO A 326 13.59 -13.54 -14.08
N PHE A 327 14.68 -14.20 -14.46
CA PHE A 327 14.67 -15.60 -14.88
C PHE A 327 14.38 -16.53 -13.68
N GLY A 328 13.11 -16.81 -13.38
CA GLY A 328 12.79 -17.59 -12.18
C GLY A 328 11.34 -17.97 -11.84
N ILE A 329 10.37 -17.91 -12.77
CA ILE A 329 9.00 -18.41 -12.50
C ILE A 329 8.56 -19.40 -13.58
N ILE A 330 8.26 -20.64 -13.18
CA ILE A 330 7.68 -21.67 -14.05
C ILE A 330 6.32 -22.12 -13.49
N LYS A 331 5.25 -21.73 -14.19
CA LYS A 331 4.14 -22.64 -14.51
C LYS A 331 3.91 -22.58 -16.01
N THR A 332 3.95 -23.74 -16.65
CA THR A 332 3.75 -23.94 -18.09
C THR A 332 2.43 -23.33 -18.58
N ALA A 333 2.33 -22.83 -19.82
CA ALA A 333 2.98 -23.37 -21.02
C ALA A 333 3.55 -22.33 -22.01
N MET A 334 4.24 -22.88 -23.03
CA MET A 334 5.01 -22.23 -24.11
C MET A 334 6.38 -21.63 -23.74
N VAL A 335 7.44 -22.33 -24.19
CA VAL A 335 8.69 -21.84 -24.84
C VAL A 335 9.29 -20.53 -24.27
N ILE A 336 10.49 -20.46 -23.66
CA ILE A 336 11.75 -21.23 -23.78
C ILE A 336 12.34 -21.49 -22.37
N ALA A 337 13.16 -22.53 -22.17
CA ALA A 337 13.90 -22.81 -20.92
C ALA A 337 15.32 -22.21 -20.91
N ILE A 338 15.96 -21.99 -19.73
CA ILE A 338 17.44 -22.00 -19.49
C ILE A 338 17.76 -21.82 -17.96
N LEU A 339 19.02 -21.58 -17.55
CA LEU A 339 19.78 -22.28 -16.47
C LEU A 339 20.35 -21.33 -15.35
N LEU A 340 20.88 -21.86 -14.21
CA LEU A 340 21.32 -21.09 -12.99
C LEU A 340 22.45 -21.79 -12.17
N PHE A 341 23.72 -21.38 -12.26
CA PHE A 341 24.83 -22.21 -11.78
C PHE A 341 25.20 -22.15 -10.28
N SER A 342 25.93 -23.17 -9.82
CA SER A 342 26.75 -23.15 -8.59
C SER A 342 28.12 -23.82 -8.81
N SER A 343 29.15 -23.37 -8.09
CA SER A 343 30.56 -23.77 -8.28
C SER A 343 31.14 -24.45 -7.04
N THR A 344 30.83 -25.74 -6.84
CA THR A 344 31.40 -26.57 -5.76
C THR A 344 32.86 -26.97 -6.05
N GLY A 345 33.78 -26.01 -5.92
CA GLY A 345 35.22 -26.25 -6.03
C GLY A 345 35.77 -27.05 -4.85
N THR A 346 36.09 -28.32 -5.07
CA THR A 346 36.81 -29.15 -4.09
C THR A 346 38.27 -28.69 -3.95
N ALA A 347 38.69 -28.37 -2.73
CA ALA A 347 40.11 -28.27 -2.36
C ALA A 347 40.63 -29.65 -1.89
N MET A 348 41.91 -29.92 -2.14
CA MET A 348 42.66 -31.06 -1.60
C MET A 348 43.33 -30.70 -0.26
#